data_AF-A0A918SCS9-F1
#
_entry.id   AF-A0A918SCS9-F1
#
_cell.length_a   1.000
_cell.length_b   1.000
_cell.length_c   1.000
_cell.angle_alpha   90.00
_cell.angle_beta   90.00
_cell.angle_gamma   90.00
#
_symmetry.space_group_name_H-M   'P 1'
#
loop_
_entity.id
_entity.type
_entity.pdbx_description
1 polymer ?
#
loop_
_entity_poly.entity_id
_entity_poly.type
_entity_poly.pdbx_seq_one_letter_code
_entity_poly.pdbx_strand_id
1 'polypeptide(L)' 'MSNVITDHIKEYKCRYCGEEVTNTANGLLEKLTPKFKETNAFLAKIHDRRRRIRAYPKAS' A
#
# COMPACT_ATOMS: atom_id res chain seq x y z
N MET A 1 4.17 -13.66 3.77
CA MET A 1 3.63 -12.60 4.66
C MET A 1 3.05 -11.50 3.80
N SER A 2 1.99 -10.82 4.23
CA SER A 2 1.35 -9.73 3.47
C SER A 2 1.24 -8.46 4.32
N ASN A 3 1.68 -7.33 3.79
CA ASN A 3 1.55 -6.00 4.39
C ASN A 3 0.54 -5.18 3.58
N VAL A 4 -0.48 -4.67 4.25
CA VAL A 4 -1.52 -3.85 3.61
C VAL A 4 -1.08 -2.38 3.65
N ILE A 5 -0.87 -1.78 2.48
CA ILE A 5 -0.43 -0.38 2.34
C ILE A 5 -1.66 0.53 2.24
N THR A 6 -2.61 0.17 1.40
CA THR A 6 -3.93 0.78 1.29
C THR A 6 -4.97 -0.34 1.06
N ASP A 7 -6.24 0.02 0.93
CA ASP A 7 -7.29 -0.96 0.62
C ASP A 7 -7.06 -1.64 -0.74
N HIS A 8 -6.27 -1.01 -1.63
CA HIS A 8 -6.00 -1.48 -2.99
C HIS A 8 -4.56 -1.93 -3.21
N ILE A 9 -3.61 -1.53 -2.36
CA ILE A 9 -2.17 -1.84 -2.53
C ILE A 9 -1.69 -2.66 -1.34
N LYS A 10 -1.02 -3.75 -1.64
CA LYS A 10 -0.50 -4.74 -0.71
C LYS A 10 0.87 -5.19 -1.18
N GLU A 11 1.77 -5.33 -0.23
CA GLU A 11 3.07 -5.93 -0.42
C GLU A 11 3.04 -7.37 0.08
N TYR A 12 3.72 -8.25 -0.62
CA TYR A 12 3.78 -9.67 -0.32
C TYR A 12 5.23 -10.11 -0.29
N LYS A 13 5.53 -10.99 0.65
CA LYS A 13 6.79 -11.71 0.70
C LYS A 13 6.53 -13.19 0.52
N CYS A 14 7.09 -13.76 -0.54
CA CYS A 14 7.04 -15.18 -0.81
C CYS A 14 7.75 -15.94 0.32
N ARG A 15 7.08 -16.96 0.87
CA ARG A 15 7.65 -17.78 1.96
C ARG A 15 8.75 -18.72 1.47
N TYR A 16 8.69 -19.13 0.20
CA TYR A 16 9.59 -20.12 -0.37
C TYR A 16 10.89 -19.50 -0.89
N CYS A 17 10.82 -18.43 -1.68
CA CYS A 17 12.00 -17.77 -2.25
C CYS A 17 12.40 -16.48 -1.55
N GLY A 18 11.54 -15.93 -0.68
CA GLY A 18 11.82 -14.66 0.00
C GLY A 18 11.63 -13.41 -0.86
N GLU A 19 11.29 -13.56 -2.16
CA GLU A 19 11.03 -12.41 -3.04
C GLU A 19 9.87 -11.57 -2.53
N GLU A 20 10.04 -10.25 -2.67
CA GLU A 20 9.05 -9.26 -2.29
C GLU A 20 8.38 -8.69 -3.55
N VAL A 21 7.06 -8.63 -3.55
CA VAL A 21 6.23 -8.14 -4.66
C VAL A 21 5.14 -7.21 -4.15
N THR A 22 4.63 -6.34 -5.00
CA THR A 22 3.50 -5.45 -4.72
C THR A 22 2.46 -5.59 -5.83
N ASN A 23 1.17 -5.45 -5.50
CA ASN A 23 0.16 -5.35 -6.54
C ASN A 23 0.04 -3.91 -7.06
N THR A 24 -0.10 -3.77 -8.37
CA THR A 24 -0.26 -2.49 -9.07
C THR A 24 -1.75 -2.13 -9.19
N ALA A 25 -2.04 -0.89 -9.61
CA ALA A 25 -3.41 -0.44 -9.85
C ALA A 25 -4.16 -1.27 -10.91
N ASN A 26 -3.42 -1.93 -11.80
CA ASN A 26 -3.97 -2.81 -12.84
C ASN A 26 -4.18 -4.25 -12.35
N GLY A 27 -3.96 -4.53 -11.06
CA GLY A 27 -4.11 -5.87 -10.48
C GLY A 27 -2.95 -6.83 -10.77
N LEU A 28 -1.83 -6.34 -11.32
CA LEU A 28 -0.64 -7.14 -11.60
C LEU A 28 0.30 -7.17 -10.39
N LEU A 29 1.06 -8.24 -10.23
CA LEU A 29 2.14 -8.32 -9.24
C LEU A 29 3.47 -7.92 -9.90
N GLU A 30 4.13 -6.93 -9.32
CA GLU A 30 5.47 -6.49 -9.73
C GLU A 30 6.46 -6.63 -8.57
N LYS A 31 7.74 -6.74 -8.90
CA LYS A 31 8.81 -6.80 -7.89
C LYS A 31 8.81 -5.56 -7.02
N LEU A 32 8.91 -5.76 -5.70
CA LEU A 32 8.96 -4.66 -4.74
C LEU A 32 10.35 -4.04 -4.73
N THR A 33 10.55 -3.07 -5.62
CA THR A 33 11.80 -2.29 -5.69
C THR A 33 11.87 -1.28 -4.55
N PRO A 34 13.08 -0.76 -4.20
CA PRO A 34 13.21 0.32 -3.22
C PRO A 34 12.34 1.55 -3.53
N LYS A 35 12.24 1.90 -4.82
CA LYS A 35 11.38 2.98 -5.31
C LYS A 35 9.89 2.70 -5.07
N PHE A 36 9.45 1.45 -5.27
CA PHE A 36 8.08 1.07 -4.94
C PHE A 36 7.82 1.10 -3.43
N LYS A 37 8.76 0.64 -2.59
CA LYS A 37 8.62 0.75 -1.12
C LYS A 37 8.43 2.21 -0.68
N GLU A 38 9.24 3.10 -1.21
CA GLU A 38 9.14 4.53 -0.90
C GLU A 38 7.78 5.09 -1.36
N THR A 39 7.38 4.80 -2.60
CA THR A 39 6.09 5.22 -3.15
C THR A 39 4.92 4.70 -2.31
N ASN A 40 4.94 3.42 -1.95
CA ASN A 40 3.93 2.77 -1.12
C ASN A 40 3.84 3.42 0.26
N ALA A 41 4.97 3.74 0.90
CA ALA A 41 5.00 4.44 2.17
C ALA A 41 4.35 5.84 2.10
N PHE A 42 4.60 6.58 1.01
CA PHE A 42 3.92 7.86 0.77
C PHE A 42 2.41 7.69 0.54
N LEU A 43 2.01 6.69 -0.25
CA LEU A 43 0.60 6.39 -0.51
C LEU A 43 -0.14 6.04 0.78
N ALA A 44 0.45 5.22 1.66
CA ALA A 44 -0.12 4.90 2.96
C ALA A 44 -0.41 6.15 3.79
N LYS A 45 0.56 7.08 3.89
CA LYS A 45 0.39 8.35 4.62
C LYS A 45 -0.76 9.20 4.07
N ILE A 46 -0.86 9.31 2.74
CA ILE A 46 -1.92 10.09 2.09
C ILE A 46 -3.29 9.44 2.32
N HIS A 47 -3.39 8.12 2.14
CA HIS A 47 -4.63 7.37 2.34
C HIS A 47 -5.10 7.51 3.78
N ASP A 48 -4.19 7.37 4.73
CA ASP A 48 -4.48 7.48 6.15
C ASP A 48 -4.96 8.88 6.55
N ARG A 49 -4.30 9.93 6.03
CA ARG A 49 -4.76 11.31 6.19
C ARG A 49 -6.17 11.50 5.62
N ARG A 50 -6.45 10.99 4.42
CA ARG A 50 -7.78 11.10 3.78
C ARG A 50 -8.84 10.35 4.58
N ARG A 51 -8.55 9.16 5.11
CA ARG A 51 -9.45 8.40 5.98
C ARG A 51 -9.80 9.20 7.23
N ARG A 52 -8.81 9.79 7.92
CA ARG A 52 -9.06 10.64 9.09
C ARG A 52 -9.97 11.84 8.78
N ILE A 53 -9.71 12.54 7.66
CA ILE A 53 -10.54 13.69 7.26
C ILE A 53 -11.98 13.26 6.95
N ARG A 54 -12.17 12.11 6.28
CA ARG A 54 -13.52 11.60 5.98
C ARG A 54 -14.26 11.12 7.23
N ALA A 55 -13.55 10.57 8.20
CA ALA A 55 -14.13 10.08 9.46
C ALA A 55 -14.62 11.21 10.37
N TYR A 56 -14.08 12.42 10.22
CA TYR A 56 -14.56 13.61 10.93
C TYR A 56 -15.43 14.44 9.99
N PRO A 57 -16.77 14.30 10.01
CA PRO A 57 -17.63 15.20 9.26
C PRO A 57 -17.39 16.62 9.77
N LYS A 58 -17.16 17.57 8.86
CA LYS A 58 -17.12 18.98 9.24
C LYS A 58 -18.45 19.30 9.93
N ALA A 59 -18.39 19.78 11.17
CA ALA A 59 -19.55 20.33 11.85
C ALA A 59 -20.19 21.38 10.93
N SER A 60 -21.46 21.14 10.59
CA SER A 60 -22.30 22.08 9.84
C SER A 60 -22.81 23.15 10.78
#